data_AF-A0A2T2YEJ1-F1
#
_entry.id   AF-A0A2T2YEJ1-F1
#
_cell.length_a   1.000
_cell.length_b   1.000
_cell.length_c   1.000
_cell.angle_alpha   90.00
_cell.angle_beta   90.00
_cell.angle_gamma   90.00
#
_symmetry.space_group_name_H-M   'P 1'
#
loop_
_entity.id
_entity.type
_entity.pdbx_description
1 polymer ?
#
loop_
_entity_poly.entity_id
_entity_poly.type
_entity_poly.pdbx_seq_one_letter_code
_entity_poly.pdbx_strand_id
1 'polypeptide(L)'
;MPKNEIKTSNSGFPYKPARLAIPKNSAGQTDLTKTWYISYYIFSEITGKLERQRKEGEINSYKTIADRKTAGKQLVDDINLLLQNDYIIQKPNQEPENTSLETNEVDSNLPFG
;
A
#
# COMPACT_ATOMS: atom_id res chain seq x y z
N MET A 1 -23.45 -6.75 8.98
CA MET A 1 -22.04 -6.40 8.73
C MET A 1 -21.72 -6.72 7.27
N PRO A 2 -21.21 -5.80 6.46
CA PRO A 2 -20.95 -6.08 5.05
C PRO A 2 -19.92 -7.22 4.93
N LYS A 3 -20.27 -8.23 4.14
CA LYS A 3 -19.45 -9.42 3.88
C LYS A 3 -18.09 -8.98 3.34
N ASN A 4 -17.06 -9.74 3.70
CA ASN A 4 -15.66 -9.50 3.33
C ASN A 4 -15.45 -9.87 1.85
N GLU A 5 -16.18 -9.20 0.96
CA GLU A 5 -16.23 -9.49 -0.47
C GLU A 5 -14.98 -8.97 -1.17
N ILE A 6 -14.46 -9.81 -2.07
CA ILE A 6 -13.39 -9.43 -2.98
C ILE A 6 -14.03 -8.56 -4.07
N LYS A 7 -13.44 -7.39 -4.31
CA LYS A 7 -13.78 -6.48 -5.39
C LYS A 7 -12.67 -6.48 -6.44
N THR A 8 -12.95 -5.83 -7.57
CA THR A 8 -12.03 -5.71 -8.68
C THR A 8 -11.76 -4.24 -8.94
N SER A 9 -10.49 -3.87 -9.14
CA SER A 9 -10.07 -2.52 -9.50
C SER A 9 -10.42 -2.21 -10.97
N ASN A 10 -10.16 -0.98 -11.41
CA ASN A 10 -10.45 -0.55 -12.78
C ASN A 10 -9.71 -1.39 -13.84
N SER A 11 -8.48 -1.82 -13.55
CA SER A 11 -7.70 -2.68 -14.45
C SER A 11 -7.87 -4.18 -14.19
N GLY A 12 -8.79 -4.58 -13.30
CA GLY A 12 -9.10 -6.00 -13.09
C GLY A 12 -8.40 -6.68 -11.91
N PHE A 13 -7.64 -5.95 -11.09
CA PHE A 13 -6.93 -6.53 -9.96
C PHE A 13 -7.88 -6.80 -8.77
N PRO A 14 -7.81 -7.98 -8.13
CA PRO A 14 -8.62 -8.26 -6.97
C PRO A 14 -8.14 -7.45 -5.75
N TYR A 15 -9.07 -6.98 -4.93
CA TYR A 15 -8.78 -6.34 -3.64
C TYR A 15 -9.89 -6.59 -2.62
N LYS A 16 -9.64 -6.36 -1.33
CA LYS A 16 -10.71 -6.28 -0.31
C LYS A 16 -10.77 -4.86 0.25
N PRO A 17 -11.96 -4.22 0.26
CA PRO A 17 -12.13 -2.84 0.71
C PRO A 17 -11.59 -2.58 2.11
N ALA A 18 -11.14 -1.35 2.32
CA ALA A 18 -10.67 -0.86 3.60
C ALA A 18 -11.76 -0.82 4.66
N ARG A 19 -11.38 -1.14 5.89
CA ARG A 19 -12.25 -1.14 7.07
C ARG A 19 -11.53 -0.57 8.27
N LEU A 20 -12.21 0.32 8.98
CA LEU A 20 -11.77 0.83 10.26
C LEU A 20 -12.03 -0.21 11.36
N ALA A 21 -10.97 -0.70 11.99
CA ALA A 21 -11.04 -1.55 13.16
C ALA A 21 -11.06 -0.68 14.42
N ILE A 22 -12.21 -0.68 15.09
CA ILE A 22 -12.43 0.07 16.33
C ILE A 22 -12.33 -0.92 17.50
N PRO A 23 -11.26 -0.87 18.32
CA PRO A 23 -11.11 -1.75 19.47
C PRO A 23 -12.18 -1.47 20.53
N LYS A 24 -12.59 -2.54 21.22
CA LYS A 24 -13.53 -2.49 22.33
C LYS A 24 -12.86 -2.93 23.63
N ASN A 25 -13.33 -2.38 24.75
CA ASN A 25 -12.98 -2.84 26.10
C ASN A 25 -13.85 -4.05 26.49
N SER A 26 -13.61 -4.61 27.68
CA SER A 26 -14.36 -5.77 28.20
C SER A 26 -15.85 -5.48 28.40
N ALA A 27 -16.24 -4.22 28.56
CA ALA A 27 -17.64 -3.78 28.64
C ALA A 27 -18.28 -3.55 27.25
N GLY A 28 -17.57 -3.83 26.16
CA GLY A 28 -18.07 -3.66 24.79
C GLY A 28 -18.07 -2.20 24.29
N GLN A 29 -17.54 -1.27 25.07
CA GLN A 29 -17.42 0.15 24.70
C GLN A 29 -16.17 0.38 23.88
N THR A 30 -16.19 1.43 23.05
CA THR A 30 -15.03 1.82 22.24
C THR A 30 -13.87 2.24 23.14
N ASP A 31 -12.68 1.71 22.87
CA ASP A 31 -11.49 1.91 23.69
C ASP A 31 -10.51 2.85 22.98
N LEU A 32 -10.21 3.99 23.61
CA LEU A 32 -9.23 4.96 23.10
C LEU A 32 -7.79 4.62 23.48
N THR A 33 -7.59 3.76 24.50
CA THR A 33 -6.26 3.33 24.95
C THR A 33 -5.64 2.32 24.01
N LYS A 34 -6.47 1.64 23.21
CA LYS A 34 -6.05 0.68 22.19
C LYS A 34 -5.88 1.35 20.84
N THR A 35 -4.96 0.81 20.05
CA THR A 35 -4.68 1.28 18.69
C THR A 35 -5.84 0.96 17.74
N TRP A 36 -6.36 1.99 17.09
CA TRP A 36 -7.26 1.89 15.96
C TRP A 36 -6.42 1.74 14.70
N TYR A 37 -6.88 0.90 13.78
CA TYR A 37 -6.17 0.67 12.52
C TYR A 37 -7.15 0.47 11.38
N ILE A 38 -6.71 0.78 10.16
CA ILE A 38 -7.43 0.42 8.95
C ILE A 38 -6.83 -0.86 8.40
N SER A 39 -7.69 -1.82 8.05
CA SER A 39 -7.28 -3.06 7.39
C SER A 39 -7.92 -3.21 6.02
N TYR A 40 -7.13 -3.67 5.06
CA TYR A 40 -7.53 -3.88 3.67
C TYR A 40 -6.67 -5.00 3.06
N TYR A 41 -7.02 -5.47 1.87
CA TYR A 41 -6.20 -6.43 1.13
C TYR A 41 -5.93 -5.92 -0.27
N ILE A 42 -4.68 -6.04 -0.72
CA ILE A 42 -4.22 -5.60 -2.05
C ILE A 42 -3.58 -6.78 -2.78
N PHE A 43 -3.70 -6.79 -4.11
CA PHE A 43 -3.01 -7.78 -4.92
C PHE A 43 -1.50 -7.52 -4.92
N SER A 44 -0.73 -8.59 -4.81
CA SER A 44 0.72 -8.57 -4.89
C SER A 44 1.18 -9.33 -6.12
N GLU A 45 1.84 -8.63 -7.05
CA GLU A 45 2.45 -9.26 -8.22
C GLU A 45 3.63 -10.14 -7.83
N ILE A 46 4.29 -9.84 -6.71
CA ILE A 46 5.41 -10.62 -6.17
C ILE A 46 4.92 -12.02 -5.78
N THR A 47 3.83 -12.11 -5.02
CA THR A 47 3.33 -13.39 -4.48
C THR A 47 2.18 -13.99 -5.30
N GLY A 48 1.59 -13.21 -6.22
CA GLY A 48 0.42 -13.57 -7.00
C GLY A 48 -0.86 -13.69 -6.16
N LYS A 49 -0.91 -13.10 -4.96
CA LYS A 49 -1.98 -13.29 -3.97
C LYS A 49 -2.43 -11.98 -3.35
N LEU A 50 -3.59 -12.01 -2.68
CA LEU A 50 -4.05 -10.92 -1.85
C LEU A 50 -3.26 -10.88 -0.53
N GLU A 51 -2.62 -9.75 -0.27
CA GLU A 51 -1.87 -9.51 0.96
C GLU A 51 -2.63 -8.55 1.88
N ARG A 52 -2.67 -8.89 3.16
CA ARG A 52 -3.33 -8.06 4.17
C ARG A 52 -2.44 -6.89 4.52
N GLN A 53 -2.98 -5.69 4.39
CA GLN A 53 -2.34 -4.46 4.86
C GLN A 53 -3.03 -3.94 6.11
N ARG A 54 -2.23 -3.29 6.96
CA ARG A 54 -2.70 -2.55 8.13
C ARG A 54 -2.06 -1.18 8.12
N LYS A 55 -2.88 -0.14 8.22
CA LYS A 55 -2.43 1.23 8.39
C LYS A 55 -2.82 1.72 9.77
N GLU A 56 -1.81 1.88 10.60
CA GLU A 56 -1.86 2.63 11.85
C GLU A 56 -1.34 4.05 11.54
N GLY A 57 -1.79 5.06 12.27
CA GLY A 57 -1.33 6.43 12.01
C GLY A 57 -2.11 7.47 12.78
N GLU A 58 -2.30 8.62 12.13
CA GLU A 58 -2.88 9.85 12.71
C GLU A 58 -4.25 9.65 13.36
N ILE A 59 -5.01 8.62 12.99
CA ILE A 59 -6.27 8.26 13.68
C ILE A 59 -6.05 8.16 15.19
N ASN A 60 -4.88 7.68 15.65
CA ASN A 60 -4.61 7.50 17.08
C ASN A 60 -4.16 8.78 17.79
N SER A 61 -3.81 9.87 17.09
CA SER A 61 -3.45 11.14 17.73
C SER A 61 -4.68 11.90 18.27
N TYR A 62 -5.87 11.65 17.72
CA TYR A 62 -7.09 12.30 18.18
C TYR A 62 -7.54 11.77 19.55
N LYS A 63 -8.04 12.69 20.39
CA LYS A 63 -8.39 12.43 21.79
C LYS A 63 -9.85 12.01 22.00
N THR A 64 -10.72 12.15 21.00
CA THR A 64 -12.13 11.80 21.10
C THR A 64 -12.50 10.66 20.16
N ILE A 65 -13.49 9.87 20.55
CA ILE A 65 -14.04 8.79 19.72
C ILE A 65 -14.63 9.34 18.42
N ALA A 66 -15.27 10.50 18.47
CA ALA A 66 -15.91 11.13 17.32
C ALA A 66 -14.86 11.55 16.27
N ASP A 67 -13.77 12.17 16.70
CA ASP A 67 -12.69 12.60 15.81
C ASP A 67 -11.99 11.39 15.20
N ARG A 68 -11.67 10.35 16.00
CA ARG A 68 -11.08 9.10 15.49
C ARG A 68 -11.97 8.43 14.45
N LYS A 69 -13.29 8.42 14.65
CA LYS A 69 -14.25 7.88 13.66
C LYS A 69 -14.26 8.71 12.39
N THR A 70 -14.23 10.03 12.49
CA THR A 70 -14.24 10.93 11.33
C THR A 70 -12.97 10.78 10.51
N ALA A 71 -11.80 10.87 11.15
CA ALA A 71 -10.51 10.66 10.50
C ALA A 71 -10.38 9.23 9.93
N GLY A 72 -10.82 8.23 10.69
CA GLY A 72 -10.80 6.84 10.24
C GLY A 72 -11.73 6.57 9.06
N LYS A 73 -12.90 7.24 8.98
CA LYS A 73 -13.77 7.18 7.81
C LYS A 73 -13.10 7.80 6.59
N GLN A 74 -12.53 9.00 6.73
CA GLN A 74 -11.85 9.67 5.62
C GLN A 74 -10.74 8.79 5.04
N LEU A 75 -9.88 8.24 5.90
CA LEU A 75 -8.80 7.38 5.45
C LEU A 75 -9.29 6.06 4.84
N VAL A 76 -10.43 5.52 5.26
CA VAL A 76 -11.06 4.37 4.61
C VAL A 76 -11.50 4.74 3.19
N ASP A 77 -12.13 5.89 3.02
CA ASP A 77 -12.58 6.38 1.72
C ASP A 77 -11.37 6.62 0.79
N ASP A 78 -10.31 7.25 1.29
CA ASP A 78 -9.06 7.49 0.54
C ASP A 78 -8.39 6.19 0.10
N ILE A 79 -8.25 5.22 1.01
CA ILE A 79 -7.65 3.91 0.67
C ILE A 79 -8.53 3.20 -0.36
N ASN A 80 -9.85 3.19 -0.20
CA ASN A 80 -10.73 2.55 -1.18
C ASN A 80 -10.59 3.17 -2.58
N LEU A 81 -10.41 4.49 -2.67
CA LEU A 81 -10.14 5.17 -3.94
C LEU A 81 -8.82 4.71 -4.55
N LEU A 82 -7.76 4.57 -3.75
CA LEU A 82 -6.48 4.01 -4.23
C LEU A 82 -6.64 2.58 -4.74
N LEU A 83 -7.37 1.73 -4.03
CA LEU A 83 -7.61 0.34 -4.42
C LEU A 83 -8.42 0.22 -5.73
N GLN A 84 -9.35 1.14 -5.96
CA GLN A 84 -10.08 1.22 -7.23
C GLN A 84 -9.16 1.63 -8.39
N ASN A 85 -8.19 2.51 -8.11
CA ASN A 85 -7.20 3.02 -9.07
C ASN A 85 -5.91 2.18 -9.09
N ASP A 86 -6.06 0.85 -9.03
CA ASP A 86 -4.98 -0.12 -9.27
C ASP A 86 -3.77 -0.02 -8.31
N TYR A 87 -4.02 0.38 -7.06
CA TYR A 87 -2.99 0.29 -6.01
C TYR A 87 -2.69 -1.16 -5.63
N ILE A 88 -1.57 -1.67 -6.15
CA ILE A 88 -1.06 -3.05 -5.98
C ILE A 88 0.40 -3.05 -5.51
N ILE A 89 0.88 -4.19 -5.01
CA ILE A 89 2.32 -4.40 -4.75
C ILE A 89 2.96 -4.87 -6.05
N GLN A 90 3.72 -3.99 -6.69
CA GLN A 90 4.42 -4.29 -7.93
C GLN A 90 5.73 -5.03 -7.64
N LYS A 91 6.19 -5.85 -8.60
CA LYS A 91 7.56 -6.38 -8.54
C LYS A 91 8.56 -5.23 -8.66
N PRO A 92 9.72 -5.30 -7.98
CA PRO A 92 10.80 -4.37 -8.26
C PRO A 92 11.14 -4.48 -9.74
N ASN A 93 11.12 -3.35 -10.45
CA ASN A 93 11.48 -3.31 -11.86
C ASN A 93 12.95 -3.74 -11.94
N GLN A 94 13.25 -4.86 -12.60
CA GLN A 94 14.64 -5.18 -12.91
C GLN A 94 15.10 -4.10 -13.90
N GLU A 95 15.96 -3.20 -13.45
CA GLU A 95 16.67 -2.29 -14.35
C GLU A 95 17.29 -3.14 -15.47
N PRO A 96 17.15 -2.76 -16.75
CA PRO A 96 17.81 -3.50 -17.80
C PRO A 96 19.33 -3.36 -17.60
N GLU A 97 19.97 -4.44 -17.15
CA GLU A 97 21.41 -4.64 -17.34
C GLU A 97 21.66 -4.66 -18.85
N ASN A 98 22.03 -3.52 -19.43
CA ASN A 98 22.81 -3.44 -20.68
C ASN A 98 23.12 -1.98 -21.02
N THR A 99 24.31 -1.52 -20.66
CA THR A 99 25.19 -0.81 -21.60
C THR A 99 26.62 -0.98 -21.09
N SER A 100 27.26 -2.06 -21.54
CA SER A 100 28.72 -2.12 -21.59
C SER A 100 29.20 -0.99 -22.50
N LEU A 101 29.83 0.04 -21.92
CA LEU A 101 30.76 0.87 -22.67
C LEU A 101 32.12 0.20 -22.55
N GLU A 102 32.40 -0.74 -23.47
CA GLU A 102 33.78 -1.04 -23.85
C GLU A 102 34.38 0.26 -24.38
N THR A 103 35.17 0.94 -23.54
CA THR A 103 36.09 1.97 -23.99
C THR A 103 37.16 1.28 -24.83
N ASN A 104 36.98 1.32 -26.15
CA ASN A 104 38.02 0.99 -27.12
C ASN A 104 39.28 1.80 -26.79
N GLU A 105 40.36 1.08 -26.49
CA GLU A 105 41.71 1.61 -26.50
C GLU A 105 41.99 2.16 -27.91
N VAL A 106 42.26 3.47 -28.00
CA VAL A 106 42.86 4.04 -29.20
C VAL A 106 44.33 4.27 -28.87
N ASP A 107 45.12 3.27 -29.22
CA ASP A 107 46.57 3.29 -29.29
C ASP A 107 47.01 4.41 -30.26
N SER A 108 47.49 5.53 -29.70
CA SER A 108 48.03 6.64 -30.47
C SER A 108 49.52 6.42 -30.71
N ASN A 109 49.84 5.56 -31.66
CA ASN A 109 51.17 5.41 -32.23
C ASN A 109 51.16 5.99 -33.66
N LEU A 110 51.62 7.24 -33.80
CA LEU A 110 51.89 7.85 -35.10
C LEU A 110 53.36 8.31 -35.13
N PRO A 111 54.15 7.88 -36.13
CA PRO A 111 55.52 8.35 -36.32
C PRO A 111 55.52 9.55 -37.27
N PHE A 112 56.26 10.61 -36.96
CA PHE A 112 56.70 11.57 -37.97
C PHE A 112 58.00 12.27 -37.56
N GLY A 113 59.01 12.17 -38.42
CA GLY A 113 60.10 13.15 -38.57
C GLY A 113 61.42 12.77 -37.94
#